data_AF-A0A7U7D0M1-F1
#
_entry.id   AF-A0A7U7D0M1-F1
#
_cell.length_a   1.000
_cell.length_b   1.000
_cell.length_c   1.000
_cell.angle_alpha   90.00
_cell.angle_beta   90.00
_cell.angle_gamma   90.00
#
_symmetry.space_group_name_H-M   'P 1'
#
loop_
_entity.id
_entity.type
_entity.pdbx_description
1 polymer ?
#
loop_
_entity_poly.entity_id
_entity_poly.type
_entity_poly.pdbx_seq_one_letter_code
_entity_poly.pdbx_strand_id
1 'polypeptide(L)'
;MKLVRNTQNMTSDQLKRDLIAKYVLIITIVLSFYSIYLYFFASTTFFSYYILGFLFLVLYTWVIILPKYDINKIVHIYIISVSIFLTYIMLNVWKNNTLVSMWFLPIIVAADTFFSKKYVYIYTIYVTLLIITIFLLNQIYDFNELTLVSESSRKASEVIIFFSNLFILILLMHYNRLIKKKESEEKYSSGNLENKDSFPNINSLDLEKKEDKDIEKYMILYASIKKIIEDERYFANSNFSLSDLSSLINSNVIYIYQQQ
;
A
#
# COMPACT_ATOMS: atom_id res chain seq x y z
N MET A 1 -4.77 13.12 -23.98
CA MET A 1 -5.56 13.54 -22.79
C MET A 1 -6.19 12.27 -22.19
N LYS A 2 -5.54 11.63 -21.22
CA LYS A 2 -5.94 10.31 -20.70
C LYS A 2 -6.75 10.50 -19.42
N LEU A 3 -7.99 10.01 -19.48
CA LEU A 3 -8.96 9.72 -18.42
C LEU A 3 -8.41 9.88 -17.00
N VAL A 4 -9.03 10.77 -16.22
CA VAL A 4 -9.04 10.67 -14.76
C VAL A 4 -9.67 9.32 -14.43
N ARG A 5 -8.81 8.32 -14.24
CA ARG A 5 -9.19 6.92 -14.07
C ARG A 5 -9.86 6.81 -12.70
N ASN A 6 -11.17 6.55 -12.67
CA ASN A 6 -11.92 6.48 -11.42
C ASN A 6 -11.34 5.36 -10.54
N THR A 7 -10.67 5.73 -9.46
CA THR A 7 -9.95 4.80 -8.57
C THR A 7 -10.89 3.90 -7.77
N GLN A 8 -12.19 4.20 -7.74
CA GLN A 8 -13.19 3.40 -7.02
C GLN A 8 -13.38 1.98 -7.58
N ASN A 9 -13.14 1.78 -8.88
CA ASN A 9 -13.35 0.50 -9.56
C ASN A 9 -12.05 -0.32 -9.75
N MET A 10 -10.93 0.17 -9.22
CA MET A 10 -9.65 -0.54 -9.36
C MET A 10 -9.49 -1.61 -8.28
N THR A 11 -8.89 -2.73 -8.66
CA THR A 11 -8.41 -3.72 -7.69
C THR A 11 -7.17 -3.21 -6.95
N SER A 12 -6.84 -3.82 -5.80
CA SER A 12 -5.63 -3.49 -5.03
C SER A 12 -4.36 -3.52 -5.90
N ASP A 13 -4.20 -4.56 -6.72
CA ASP A 13 -3.05 -4.70 -7.61
C ASP A 13 -2.99 -3.62 -8.70
N GLN A 14 -4.13 -3.19 -9.22
CA GLN A 14 -4.18 -2.09 -10.18
C GLN A 14 -3.79 -0.76 -9.52
N LEU A 15 -4.21 -0.51 -8.29
CA LEU A 15 -3.79 0.66 -7.51
C LEU A 15 -2.28 0.65 -7.24
N LYS A 16 -1.71 -0.50 -6.90
CA LYS A 16 -0.25 -0.67 -6.73
C LYS A 16 0.50 -0.36 -8.01
N ARG A 17 0.04 -0.85 -9.17
CA ARG A 17 0.66 -0.56 -10.48
C ARG A 17 0.55 0.92 -10.86
N ASP A 18 -0.60 1.54 -10.57
CA ASP A 18 -0.80 2.98 -10.80
C ASP A 18 0.09 3.84 -9.89
N LEU A 19 0.26 3.45 -8.63
CA LEU A 19 1.22 4.07 -7.70
C LEU A 19 2.64 4.00 -8.28
N ILE A 20 3.09 2.82 -8.71
CA ILE A 20 4.45 2.67 -9.27
C ILE A 20 4.60 3.56 -10.50
N ALA A 21 3.57 3.71 -11.34
CA ALA A 21 3.60 4.59 -12.51
C ALA A 21 3.89 6.04 -12.14
N LYS A 22 3.11 6.55 -11.18
CA LYS A 22 3.22 7.93 -10.73
C LYS A 22 4.53 8.15 -9.99
N TYR A 23 4.95 7.18 -9.17
CA TYR A 23 6.22 7.21 -8.48
C TYR A 23 7.41 7.26 -9.45
N VAL A 24 7.45 6.37 -10.44
CA VAL A 24 8.52 6.35 -11.46
C VAL A 24 8.56 7.65 -12.25
N LEU A 25 7.40 8.21 -12.61
CA LEU A 25 7.33 9.50 -13.29
C LEU A 25 7.95 10.61 -12.43
N ILE A 26 7.61 10.67 -11.14
CA ILE A 26 8.13 11.68 -10.22
C ILE A 26 9.64 11.51 -10.04
N ILE A 27 10.12 10.30 -9.78
CA ILE A 27 11.55 10.01 -9.64
C ILE A 27 12.31 10.36 -10.92
N THR A 28 11.73 10.07 -12.09
CA THR A 28 12.34 10.43 -13.39
C THR A 28 12.51 11.94 -13.51
N ILE A 29 11.48 12.71 -13.18
CA ILE A 29 11.54 14.18 -13.20
C ILE A 29 12.62 14.67 -12.22
N VAL A 30 12.55 14.23 -10.96
CA VAL A 30 13.46 14.69 -9.91
C VAL A 30 14.92 14.33 -10.23
N LEU A 31 15.20 13.09 -10.61
CA LEU A 31 16.56 12.66 -10.96
C LEU A 31 17.07 13.33 -12.24
N SER A 32 16.21 13.61 -13.22
CA SER A 32 16.62 14.37 -14.41
C SER A 32 17.03 15.79 -14.04
N PHE A 33 16.21 16.49 -13.25
CA PHE A 33 16.55 17.82 -12.76
C PHE A 33 17.82 17.81 -11.91
N TYR A 34 17.98 16.82 -11.03
CA TYR A 34 19.16 16.70 -10.17
C TYR A 34 20.43 16.37 -10.98
N SER A 35 20.34 15.52 -11.99
CA SER A 35 21.45 15.19 -12.90
C SER A 35 21.90 16.40 -13.73
N ILE A 36 20.95 17.19 -14.27
CA ILE A 36 21.24 18.45 -14.98
C ILE A 36 21.90 19.43 -14.03
N TYR A 37 21.34 19.60 -12.84
CA TYR A 37 21.90 20.47 -11.81
C TYR A 37 23.35 20.11 -11.48
N LEU A 38 23.64 18.82 -11.26
CA LEU A 38 25.00 18.37 -10.99
C LEU A 38 25.94 18.52 -12.18
N TYR A 39 25.45 18.36 -13.42
CA TYR A 39 26.28 18.56 -14.61
C TYR A 39 26.76 20.01 -14.76
N PHE A 40 25.90 20.99 -14.47
CA PHE A 40 26.22 22.41 -14.63
C PHE A 40 26.86 23.04 -13.39
N PHE A 41 26.46 22.63 -12.18
CA PHE A 41 26.82 23.31 -10.93
C PHE A 41 27.73 22.51 -9.99
N ALA A 42 27.90 21.20 -10.23
CA ALA A 42 28.91 20.40 -9.56
C ALA A 42 30.02 20.09 -10.57
N SER A 43 31.28 20.17 -10.15
CA SER A 43 32.44 19.91 -11.01
C SER A 43 32.64 18.43 -11.38
N THR A 44 31.57 17.61 -11.33
CA THR A 44 31.64 16.15 -11.33
C THR A 44 30.71 15.55 -12.37
N THR A 45 31.17 15.52 -13.63
CA THR A 45 30.42 14.96 -14.77
C THR A 45 30.10 13.47 -14.59
N PHE A 46 31.01 12.70 -13.99
CA PHE A 46 30.83 11.28 -13.69
C PHE A 46 29.54 11.01 -12.91
N PHE A 47 29.26 11.83 -11.89
CA PHE A 47 28.11 11.62 -11.02
C PHE A 47 26.78 11.94 -11.69
N SER A 48 26.78 12.92 -12.59
CA SER A 48 25.62 13.20 -13.45
C SER A 48 25.30 11.98 -14.35
N TYR A 49 26.32 11.35 -14.95
CA TYR A 49 26.15 10.13 -15.74
C TYR A 49 25.71 8.94 -14.88
N TYR A 50 26.22 8.82 -13.64
CA TYR A 50 25.80 7.78 -12.71
C TYR A 50 24.29 7.86 -12.40
N ILE A 51 23.77 9.07 -12.14
CA ILE A 51 22.33 9.29 -11.94
C ILE A 51 21.53 8.96 -13.20
N LEU A 52 22.02 9.36 -14.39
CA LEU A 52 21.36 9.01 -15.66
C LEU A 52 21.34 7.51 -15.90
N GLY A 53 22.41 6.79 -15.56
CA GLY A 53 22.48 5.33 -15.65
C GLY A 53 21.44 4.67 -14.74
N PHE A 54 21.29 5.14 -13.50
CA PHE A 54 20.23 4.66 -12.61
C PHE A 54 18.83 4.99 -13.13
N LEU A 55 18.61 6.21 -13.64
CA LEU A 55 17.35 6.62 -14.25
C LEU A 55 16.98 5.71 -15.43
N PHE A 56 17.95 5.36 -16.29
CA PHE A 56 17.75 4.40 -17.37
C PHE A 56 17.32 3.03 -16.85
N LEU A 57 17.94 2.53 -15.77
CA LEU A 57 17.57 1.25 -15.15
C LEU A 57 16.14 1.27 -14.59
N VAL A 58 15.74 2.36 -13.94
CA VAL A 58 14.37 2.55 -13.42
C VAL A 58 13.36 2.57 -14.56
N LEU A 59 13.61 3.33 -15.63
CA LEU A 59 12.73 3.38 -16.79
C LEU A 59 12.65 2.04 -17.54
N TYR A 60 13.79 1.36 -17.69
CA TYR A 60 13.86 0.02 -18.28
C TYR A 60 12.97 -0.98 -17.50
N THR A 61 13.13 -0.99 -16.17
CA THR A 61 12.33 -1.84 -15.27
C THR A 61 10.84 -1.51 -15.38
N TRP A 62 10.50 -0.22 -15.43
CA TRP A 62 9.13 0.26 -15.56
C TRP A 62 8.46 -0.19 -16.87
N VAL A 63 9.13 -0.01 -18.02
CA VAL A 63 8.54 -0.29 -19.34
C VAL A 63 8.44 -1.79 -19.62
N ILE A 64 9.47 -2.57 -19.27
CA ILE A 64 9.60 -3.96 -19.74
C ILE A 64 9.19 -4.97 -18.68
N ILE A 65 9.63 -4.77 -17.44
CA ILE A 65 9.50 -5.77 -16.36
C ILE A 65 8.15 -5.61 -15.67
N LEU A 66 7.71 -4.38 -15.40
CA LEU A 66 6.50 -4.19 -14.61
C LEU A 66 5.24 -4.87 -15.17
N PRO A 67 4.91 -4.83 -16.47
CA PRO A 67 3.70 -5.45 -16.97
C PRO A 67 3.67 -6.98 -16.84
N LYS A 68 4.85 -7.63 -16.73
CA LYS A 68 4.99 -9.08 -16.86
C LYS A 68 5.19 -9.82 -15.54
N TYR A 69 5.68 -9.13 -14.51
CA TYR A 69 6.08 -9.75 -13.25
C TYR A 69 5.19 -9.35 -12.07
N ASP A 70 5.32 -10.13 -11.00
CA ASP A 70 4.67 -9.89 -9.71
C ASP A 70 5.17 -8.59 -9.08
N ILE A 71 4.24 -7.77 -8.58
CA ILE A 71 4.51 -6.44 -8.05
C ILE A 71 5.46 -6.53 -6.85
N ASN A 72 5.24 -7.47 -5.94
CA ASN A 72 6.00 -7.57 -4.69
C ASN A 72 7.47 -7.88 -4.97
N LYS A 73 7.73 -8.80 -5.91
CA LYS A 73 9.10 -9.14 -6.34
C LYS A 73 9.81 -7.94 -6.97
N ILE A 74 9.13 -7.21 -7.86
CA ILE A 74 9.71 -6.03 -8.50
C ILE A 74 10.06 -4.97 -7.46
N VAL A 75 9.17 -4.70 -6.51
CA VAL A 75 9.41 -3.71 -5.46
C VAL A 75 10.54 -4.14 -4.53
N HIS A 76 10.70 -5.42 -4.22
CA HIS A 76 11.87 -5.92 -3.46
C HIS A 76 13.18 -5.63 -4.19
N ILE A 77 13.28 -6.01 -5.47
CA ILE A 77 14.47 -5.78 -6.30
C ILE A 77 14.75 -4.28 -6.40
N TYR A 78 13.70 -3.47 -6.58
CA TYR A 78 13.82 -2.02 -6.62
C TYR A 78 14.37 -1.44 -5.32
N ILE A 79 13.85 -1.84 -4.15
CA ILE A 79 14.33 -1.37 -2.85
C ILE A 79 15.82 -1.68 -2.67
N ILE A 80 16.26 -2.88 -3.03
CA ILE A 80 17.69 -3.25 -2.95
C ILE A 80 18.52 -2.39 -3.92
N SER A 81 18.07 -2.26 -5.17
CA SER A 81 18.78 -1.50 -6.20
C SER A 81 18.90 -0.02 -5.84
N VAL A 82 17.83 0.61 -5.36
CA VAL A 82 17.84 2.02 -4.94
C VAL A 82 18.68 2.21 -3.69
N SER A 83 18.71 1.25 -2.77
CA SER A 83 19.54 1.35 -1.56
C SER A 83 21.03 1.31 -1.88
N ILE A 84 21.45 0.43 -2.81
CA ILE A 84 22.84 0.40 -3.30
C ILE A 84 23.19 1.71 -4.00
N PHE A 85 22.30 2.20 -4.87
CA PHE A 85 22.48 3.48 -5.54
C PHE A 85 22.65 4.64 -4.55
N LEU A 86 21.74 4.76 -3.58
CA LEU A 86 21.77 5.81 -2.56
C LEU A 86 22.99 5.69 -1.62
N THR A 87 23.46 4.47 -1.34
CA THR A 87 24.67 4.25 -0.54
C THR A 87 25.88 4.89 -1.20
N TYR A 88 26.06 4.68 -2.51
CA TYR A 88 27.15 5.32 -3.26
C TYR A 88 27.06 6.85 -3.25
N ILE A 89 25.86 7.39 -3.47
CA ILE A 89 25.60 8.84 -3.41
C ILE A 89 25.97 9.40 -2.03
N MET A 90 25.46 8.75 -0.97
CA MET A 90 25.69 9.22 0.39
C MET A 90 27.16 9.16 0.78
N LEU A 91 27.88 8.09 0.45
CA LEU A 91 29.30 8.00 0.78
C LEU A 91 30.07 9.22 0.28
N ASN A 92 29.78 9.69 -0.93
CA ASN A 92 30.49 10.81 -1.55
C ASN A 92 29.98 12.20 -1.16
N VAL A 93 28.74 12.33 -0.66
CA VAL A 93 28.12 13.63 -0.33
C VAL A 93 28.01 13.86 1.18
N TRP A 94 28.20 12.83 2.02
CA TRP A 94 27.91 12.83 3.45
C TRP A 94 28.53 14.01 4.21
N LYS A 95 29.81 14.32 3.93
CA LYS A 95 30.55 15.41 4.58
C LYS A 95 29.98 16.80 4.26
N ASN A 96 29.45 16.96 3.05
CA ASN A 96 28.97 18.24 2.56
C ASN A 96 27.49 18.44 2.86
N ASN A 97 26.68 17.39 2.75
CA ASN A 97 25.24 17.45 2.94
C ASN A 97 24.68 16.12 3.50
N THR A 98 24.52 16.06 4.82
CA THR A 98 23.95 14.92 5.52
C THR A 98 22.45 14.73 5.26
N LEU A 99 21.73 15.74 4.74
CA LEU A 99 20.30 15.64 4.41
C LEU A 99 20.04 14.67 3.26
N VAL A 100 21.05 14.28 2.48
CA VAL A 100 20.94 13.19 1.50
C VAL A 100 20.41 11.89 2.15
N SER A 101 20.62 11.68 3.45
CA SER A 101 20.02 10.56 4.20
C SER A 101 18.51 10.47 4.11
N MET A 102 17.81 11.59 3.88
CA MET A 102 16.35 11.62 3.75
C MET A 102 15.83 10.78 2.59
N TRP A 103 16.65 10.52 1.57
CA TRP A 103 16.30 9.63 0.45
C TRP A 103 15.99 8.19 0.86
N PHE A 104 16.40 7.79 2.06
CA PHE A 104 16.05 6.48 2.62
C PHE A 104 14.64 6.44 3.23
N LEU A 105 14.02 7.57 3.58
CA LEU A 105 12.69 7.60 4.22
C LEU A 105 11.58 7.01 3.32
N PRO A 106 11.50 7.33 2.01
CA PRO A 106 10.53 6.71 1.12
C PRO A 106 10.59 5.18 1.08
N ILE A 107 11.75 4.57 1.34
CA ILE A 107 11.91 3.11 1.33
C ILE A 107 11.07 2.47 2.45
N ILE A 108 11.09 3.05 3.64
CA ILE A 108 10.32 2.55 4.80
C ILE A 108 8.81 2.66 4.52
N VAL A 109 8.37 3.78 3.97
CA VAL A 109 6.95 3.99 3.65
C VAL A 109 6.49 3.13 2.48
N ALA A 110 7.35 2.94 1.46
CA ALA A 110 7.09 2.01 0.38
C ALA A 110 6.94 0.58 0.92
N ALA A 111 7.79 0.16 1.86
CA ALA A 111 7.65 -1.15 2.48
C ALA A 111 6.30 -1.35 3.18
N ASP A 112 5.78 -0.33 3.88
CA ASP A 112 4.44 -0.38 4.51
C ASP A 112 3.28 -0.37 3.50
N THR A 113 3.54 0.11 2.28
CA THR A 113 2.53 0.22 1.21
C THR A 113 2.42 -1.06 0.40
N PHE A 114 3.54 -1.76 0.15
CA PHE A 114 3.57 -2.94 -0.71
C PHE A 114 3.64 -4.26 0.06
N PHE A 115 4.14 -4.26 1.29
CA PHE A 115 4.38 -5.49 2.05
C PHE A 115 3.64 -5.54 3.38
N SER A 116 3.68 -6.71 4.02
CA SER A 116 3.17 -6.88 5.38
C SER A 116 4.04 -6.14 6.40
N LYS A 117 3.46 -5.89 7.59
CA LYS A 117 4.15 -5.19 8.70
C LYS A 117 5.51 -5.79 9.06
N LYS A 118 5.69 -7.11 8.92
CA LYS A 118 6.99 -7.78 9.15
C LYS A 118 8.10 -7.18 8.30
N TYR A 119 7.83 -6.92 7.01
CA TYR A 119 8.83 -6.35 6.10
C TYR A 119 9.15 -4.90 6.42
N VAL A 120 8.20 -4.13 6.98
CA VAL A 120 8.46 -2.75 7.43
C VAL A 120 9.58 -2.74 8.48
N TYR A 121 9.51 -3.64 9.46
CA TYR A 121 10.58 -3.76 10.48
C TYR A 121 11.90 -4.20 9.87
N ILE A 122 11.89 -5.18 8.97
CA ILE A 122 13.10 -5.66 8.27
C ILE A 122 13.75 -4.50 7.50
N TYR A 123 12.99 -3.77 6.69
CA TYR A 123 13.53 -2.67 5.89
C TYR A 123 13.94 -1.47 6.75
N THR A 124 13.28 -1.23 7.88
CA THR A 124 13.72 -0.18 8.82
C THR A 124 15.09 -0.52 9.40
N ILE A 125 15.27 -1.74 9.91
CA ILE A 125 16.57 -2.20 10.45
C ILE A 125 17.64 -2.16 9.35
N TYR A 126 17.31 -2.65 8.15
CA TYR A 126 18.21 -2.63 6.99
C TYR A 126 18.69 -1.22 6.64
N VAL A 127 17.78 -0.25 6.54
CA VAL A 127 18.10 1.15 6.25
C VAL A 127 18.94 1.77 7.37
N THR A 128 18.60 1.52 8.64
CA THR A 128 19.38 2.01 9.78
C THR A 128 20.81 1.47 9.75
N LEU A 129 20.99 0.18 9.48
CA LEU A 129 22.32 -0.42 9.36
C LEU A 129 23.12 0.17 8.19
N LEU A 130 22.46 0.45 7.05
CA LEU A 130 23.12 1.14 5.93
C LEU A 130 23.62 2.53 6.32
N ILE A 131 22.78 3.34 6.98
CA ILE A 131 23.17 4.69 7.41
C ILE A 131 24.34 4.64 8.40
N ILE A 132 24.30 3.72 9.38
CA ILE A 132 25.41 3.52 10.33
C ILE A 132 26.68 3.12 9.59
N THR A 133 26.59 2.21 8.62
CA THR A 133 27.74 1.76 7.82
C THR A 133 28.34 2.92 7.02
N ILE A 134 27.51 3.74 6.37
CA ILE A 134 27.94 4.93 5.62
C ILE A 134 28.64 5.93 6.55
N PHE A 135 28.08 6.16 7.73
CA PHE A 135 28.66 7.04 8.74
C PHE A 135 30.05 6.55 9.18
N LEU A 136 30.18 5.28 9.53
CA LEU A 136 31.46 4.70 9.95
C LEU A 136 32.50 4.72 8.83
N LEU A 137 32.10 4.38 7.60
CA LEU A 137 33.00 4.43 6.44
C LEU A 137 33.53 5.84 6.17
N ASN A 138 32.70 6.87 6.34
CA ASN A 138 33.11 8.28 6.20
C ASN A 138 34.06 8.78 7.30
N GLN A 139 34.14 8.09 8.44
CA GLN A 139 35.12 8.38 9.49
C GLN A 139 36.49 7.77 9.18
N ILE A 140 36.52 6.63 8.49
CA ILE A 140 37.74 5.88 8.19
C ILE A 140 38.36 6.35 6.86
N TYR A 141 37.53 6.66 5.88
CA TYR A 141 37.94 7.01 4.51
C TYR A 141 37.44 8.40 4.13
N ASP A 142 38.26 9.11 3.36
CA ASP A 142 37.90 10.41 2.80
C ASP A 142 37.25 10.26 1.43
N PHE A 143 35.94 10.03 1.42
CA PHE A 143 35.12 10.09 0.22
C PHE A 143 34.72 11.55 -0.04
N ASN A 144 35.46 12.26 -0.88
CA ASN A 144 35.15 13.66 -1.20
C ASN A 144 35.15 13.95 -2.70
N GLU A 145 34.79 12.95 -3.51
CA GLU A 145 34.68 13.12 -4.96
C GLU A 145 33.59 14.13 -5.35
N LEU A 146 32.61 14.37 -4.48
CA LEU A 146 31.50 15.31 -4.69
C LEU A 146 31.59 16.53 -3.78
N THR A 147 32.46 17.46 -4.14
CA THR A 147 32.43 18.82 -3.58
C THR A 147 31.47 19.70 -4.35
N LEU A 148 30.40 20.15 -3.66
CA LEU A 148 29.55 21.20 -4.20
C LEU A 148 30.34 22.51 -4.24
N VAL A 149 30.32 23.16 -5.40
CA VAL A 149 31.19 24.31 -5.70
C VAL A 149 30.90 25.53 -4.82
N SER A 150 29.68 25.62 -4.25
CA SER A 150 29.28 26.77 -3.43
C SER A 150 28.26 26.43 -2.33
N GLU A 151 28.20 27.28 -1.30
CA GLU A 151 27.18 27.26 -0.25
C GLU A 151 25.75 27.39 -0.79
N SER A 152 25.54 28.23 -1.82
CA SER A 152 24.23 28.38 -2.47
C SER A 152 23.83 27.10 -3.21
N SER A 153 24.79 26.44 -3.87
CA SER A 153 24.59 25.14 -4.49
C SER A 153 24.17 24.08 -3.45
N ARG A 154 24.84 24.04 -2.30
CA ARG A 154 24.47 23.16 -1.19
C ARG A 154 23.03 23.38 -0.74
N LYS A 155 22.66 24.61 -0.41
CA LYS A 155 21.29 24.94 0.04
C LYS A 155 20.23 24.61 -1.01
N ALA A 156 20.50 24.85 -2.29
CA ALA A 156 19.61 24.47 -3.37
C ALA A 156 19.38 22.95 -3.41
N SER A 157 20.45 22.16 -3.25
CA SER A 157 20.35 20.70 -3.19
C SER A 157 19.50 20.23 -2.00
N GLU A 158 19.66 20.84 -0.83
CA GLU A 158 18.88 20.51 0.39
C GLU A 158 17.39 20.76 0.18
N VAL A 159 17.03 21.90 -0.42
CA VAL A 159 15.65 22.24 -0.76
C VAL A 159 15.06 21.21 -1.73
N ILE A 160 15.78 20.85 -2.80
CA ILE A 160 15.34 19.84 -3.77
C ILE A 160 15.10 18.49 -3.08
N ILE A 161 16.04 18.04 -2.25
CA ILE A 161 15.94 16.78 -1.52
C ILE A 161 14.72 16.78 -0.59
N PHE A 162 14.55 17.84 0.19
CA PHE A 162 13.45 17.94 1.14
C PHE A 162 12.08 17.90 0.45
N PHE A 163 11.85 18.78 -0.54
CA PHE A 163 10.55 18.87 -1.20
C PHE A 163 10.24 17.63 -2.05
N SER A 164 11.23 17.04 -2.71
CA SER A 164 11.01 15.80 -3.47
C SER A 164 10.65 14.62 -2.56
N ASN A 165 11.36 14.45 -1.44
CA ASN A 165 11.03 13.40 -0.46
C ASN A 165 9.65 13.64 0.16
N LEU A 166 9.31 14.89 0.53
CA LEU A 166 7.99 15.22 1.05
C LEU A 166 6.88 14.84 0.05
N PHE A 167 7.06 15.18 -1.22
CA PHE A 167 6.08 14.87 -2.27
C PHE A 167 5.92 13.36 -2.47
N ILE A 168 7.03 12.62 -2.50
CA ILE A 168 7.04 11.15 -2.60
C ILE A 168 6.33 10.51 -1.40
N LEU A 169 6.61 11.00 -0.18
CA LEU A 169 5.99 10.49 1.03
C LEU A 169 4.48 10.72 1.03
N ILE A 170 4.02 11.91 0.63
CA ILE A 170 2.59 12.21 0.49
C ILE A 170 1.93 11.26 -0.50
N LEU A 171 2.54 11.02 -1.67
CA LEU A 171 2.03 10.09 -2.67
C LEU A 171 1.92 8.66 -2.10
N LEU A 172 2.99 8.16 -1.48
CA LEU A 172 3.01 6.82 -0.90
C LEU A 172 1.95 6.68 0.20
N MET A 173 1.85 7.64 1.12
CA MET A 173 0.86 7.62 2.19
C MET A 173 -0.58 7.67 1.66
N HIS A 174 -0.83 8.49 0.65
CA HIS A 174 -2.14 8.59 0.00
C HIS A 174 -2.56 7.24 -0.59
N TYR A 175 -1.68 6.61 -1.38
CA TYR A 175 -1.97 5.31 -1.98
C TYR A 175 -2.01 4.17 -0.98
N ASN A 176 -1.19 4.20 0.06
CA ASN A 176 -1.21 3.21 1.14
C ASN A 176 -2.61 3.12 1.77
N ARG A 177 -3.25 4.27 2.01
CA ARG A 177 -4.64 4.32 2.51
C ARG A 177 -5.63 3.72 1.51
N LEU A 178 -5.50 4.04 0.22
CA LEU A 178 -6.38 3.51 -0.83
C LEU A 178 -6.23 2.00 -1.01
N ILE A 179 -5.00 1.52 -1.06
CA ILE A 179 -4.65 0.10 -1.23
C ILE A 179 -5.15 -0.70 -0.03
N LYS A 180 -4.85 -0.28 1.21
CA LYS A 180 -5.30 -1.00 2.42
C LYS A 180 -6.82 -1.07 2.53
N LYS A 181 -7.52 0.01 2.15
CA LYS A 181 -8.98 0.01 2.09
C LYS A 181 -9.49 -1.03 1.09
N LYS A 182 -8.93 -1.06 -0.13
CA LYS A 182 -9.31 -2.04 -1.16
C LYS A 182 -8.96 -3.48 -0.80
N GLU A 183 -7.79 -3.75 -0.24
CA GLU A 183 -7.39 -5.08 0.23
C GLU A 183 -8.37 -5.60 1.29
N SER A 184 -8.85 -4.72 2.17
CA SER A 184 -9.86 -5.09 3.16
C SER A 184 -11.20 -5.42 2.49
N GLU A 185 -11.70 -4.57 1.58
CA GLU A 185 -12.95 -4.80 0.83
C GLU A 185 -12.90 -6.12 0.03
N GLU A 186 -11.78 -6.39 -0.64
CA GLU A 186 -11.55 -7.62 -1.41
C GLU A 186 -11.53 -8.84 -0.49
N LYS A 187 -10.84 -8.79 0.65
CA LYS A 187 -10.76 -9.90 1.60
C LYS A 187 -12.12 -10.26 2.21
N TYR A 188 -12.95 -9.28 2.54
CA TYR A 188 -14.32 -9.52 3.00
C TYR A 188 -15.19 -10.14 1.90
N SER A 189 -15.05 -9.65 0.66
CA SER A 189 -15.82 -10.16 -0.47
C SER A 189 -15.44 -11.61 -0.83
N SER A 190 -14.16 -11.95 -0.77
CA SER A 190 -13.65 -13.31 -1.01
C SER A 190 -13.95 -14.28 0.14
N GLY A 191 -13.87 -13.83 1.40
CA GLY A 191 -14.18 -14.66 2.58
C GLY A 191 -15.65 -15.08 2.67
N ASN A 192 -16.56 -14.32 2.07
CA ASN A 192 -17.97 -14.70 1.93
C ASN A 192 -18.23 -15.76 0.84
N LEU A 193 -17.24 -16.06 -0.02
CA LEU A 193 -17.34 -17.12 -1.03
C LEU A 193 -16.81 -18.46 -0.53
N GLU A 194 -15.78 -18.49 0.32
CA GLU A 194 -15.25 -19.75 0.90
C GLU A 194 -16.13 -20.34 2.01
N ASN A 195 -16.96 -19.54 2.68
CA ASN A 195 -17.96 -20.05 3.63
C ASN A 195 -19.26 -20.53 2.98
N LYS A 196 -19.34 -20.56 1.64
CA LYS A 196 -20.53 -21.02 0.92
C LYS A 196 -20.60 -22.55 0.75
N ASP A 197 -19.51 -23.27 1.04
CA ASP A 197 -19.44 -24.74 0.93
C ASP A 197 -19.85 -25.48 2.20
N SER A 198 -20.29 -24.77 3.24
CA SER A 198 -20.92 -25.34 4.44
C SER A 198 -22.41 -24.96 4.59
N PHE A 199 -23.05 -24.56 3.48
CA PHE A 199 -24.51 -24.47 3.39
C PHE A 199 -25.01 -25.58 2.46
N PRO A 200 -26.00 -26.38 2.86
CA PRO A 200 -26.57 -27.38 1.97
C PRO A 200 -27.10 -26.68 0.72
N ASN A 201 -26.65 -27.18 -0.44
CA ASN A 201 -27.00 -26.72 -1.77
C ASN A 201 -28.54 -26.69 -1.95
N ILE A 202 -29.16 -25.51 -1.91
CA ILE A 202 -30.61 -25.32 -2.13
C ILE A 202 -30.94 -25.24 -3.64
N ASN A 203 -29.99 -25.50 -4.54
CA ASN A 203 -30.27 -25.48 -5.98
C ASN A 203 -30.75 -26.84 -6.55
N SER A 204 -31.24 -27.75 -5.71
CA SER A 204 -31.87 -29.00 -6.16
C SER A 204 -33.20 -29.30 -5.45
N LEU A 205 -33.97 -28.28 -5.09
CA LEU A 205 -35.38 -28.45 -4.74
C LEU A 205 -36.22 -28.05 -5.95
N ASP A 206 -36.81 -29.06 -6.56
CA ASP A 206 -37.82 -28.95 -7.60
C ASP A 206 -38.77 -27.79 -7.30
N LEU A 207 -38.71 -26.76 -8.15
CA LEU A 207 -39.73 -25.73 -8.27
C LEU A 207 -40.96 -26.33 -8.95
N GLU A 208 -41.61 -27.29 -8.28
CA GLU A 208 -43.00 -27.62 -8.55
C GLU A 208 -43.89 -27.01 -7.46
N LYS A 209 -44.54 -25.91 -7.86
CA LYS A 209 -45.83 -25.41 -7.35
C LYS A 209 -46.13 -25.68 -5.86
N LYS A 210 -45.82 -24.71 -4.99
CA LYS A 210 -46.61 -24.49 -3.77
C LYS A 210 -46.91 -23.01 -3.57
N GLU A 211 -48.21 -22.73 -3.59
CA GLU A 211 -48.90 -21.44 -3.56
C GLU A 211 -48.76 -20.71 -2.21
N ASP A 212 -48.71 -19.38 -2.28
CA ASP A 212 -49.28 -18.27 -1.45
C ASP A 212 -49.62 -18.44 0.06
N LYS A 213 -49.49 -19.59 0.69
CA LYS A 213 -49.80 -19.81 2.12
C LYS A 213 -48.66 -19.50 3.09
N ASP A 214 -47.43 -19.34 2.60
CA ASP A 214 -46.27 -19.19 3.49
C ASP A 214 -45.94 -17.72 3.81
N ILE A 215 -46.33 -16.75 2.97
CA ILE A 215 -46.01 -15.32 3.15
C ILE A 215 -46.64 -14.74 4.42
N GLU A 216 -47.89 -15.11 4.70
CA GLU A 216 -48.61 -14.67 5.90
C GLU A 216 -47.97 -15.19 7.18
N LYS A 217 -47.47 -16.43 7.16
CA LYS A 217 -46.77 -17.05 8.28
C LYS A 217 -45.43 -16.36 8.59
N TYR A 218 -44.69 -15.94 7.55
CA TYR A 218 -43.46 -15.16 7.73
C TYR A 218 -43.71 -13.75 8.27
N MET A 219 -44.79 -13.09 7.83
CA MET A 219 -45.17 -11.77 8.36
C MET A 219 -45.59 -11.84 9.82
N ILE A 220 -46.33 -12.87 10.22
CA ILE A 220 -46.72 -13.09 11.63
C ILE A 220 -45.48 -13.36 12.49
N LEU A 221 -44.52 -14.16 11.98
CA LEU A 221 -43.26 -14.43 12.69
C LEU A 221 -42.43 -13.15 12.89
N TYR A 222 -42.29 -12.33 11.84
CA TYR A 222 -41.57 -11.05 11.91
C TYR A 222 -42.21 -10.06 12.89
N ALA A 223 -43.55 -9.93 12.86
CA ALA A 223 -44.27 -9.08 13.79
C ALA A 223 -44.10 -9.55 15.25
N SER A 224 -44.04 -10.86 15.47
CA SER A 224 -43.81 -11.47 16.79
C SER A 224 -42.39 -11.19 17.30
N ILE A 225 -41.38 -11.34 16.44
CA ILE A 225 -39.97 -11.04 16.76
C ILE A 225 -39.81 -9.56 17.10
N LYS A 226 -40.37 -8.67 16.28
CA LYS A 226 -40.28 -7.23 16.49
C LYS A 226 -40.90 -6.80 17.82
N LYS A 227 -42.05 -7.37 18.17
CA LYS A 227 -42.72 -7.09 19.45
C LYS A 227 -41.89 -7.52 20.66
N ILE A 228 -41.29 -8.71 20.64
CA ILE A 228 -40.45 -9.22 21.74
C ILE A 228 -39.19 -8.35 21.91
N ILE A 229 -38.62 -7.88 20.80
CA ILE A 229 -37.43 -7.02 20.83
C ILE A 229 -37.77 -5.62 21.36
N GLU A 230 -38.88 -5.02 20.91
CA GLU A 230 -39.25 -3.64 21.26
C GLU A 230 -39.88 -3.49 22.65
N ASP A 231 -40.73 -4.44 23.10
CA ASP A 231 -41.44 -4.34 24.38
C ASP A 231 -40.56 -4.76 25.59
N GLU A 232 -39.66 -5.75 25.45
CA GLU A 232 -38.94 -6.35 26.59
C GLU A 232 -37.45 -5.96 26.67
N ARG A 233 -36.93 -5.12 25.76
CA ARG A 233 -35.54 -4.61 25.73
C ARG A 233 -34.45 -5.67 25.89
N TYR A 234 -34.65 -6.89 25.36
CA TYR A 234 -33.67 -7.98 25.48
C TYR A 234 -32.34 -7.74 24.75
N PHE A 235 -32.29 -6.74 23.85
CA PHE A 235 -31.05 -6.28 23.22
C PHE A 235 -30.02 -5.71 24.21
N ALA A 236 -30.41 -5.42 25.46
CA ALA A 236 -29.50 -4.95 26.50
C ALA A 236 -28.80 -6.09 27.28
N ASN A 237 -29.18 -7.36 27.04
CA ASN A 237 -28.67 -8.49 27.81
C ASN A 237 -27.62 -9.28 27.01
N SER A 238 -26.35 -9.23 27.43
CA SER A 238 -25.21 -9.81 26.68
C SER A 238 -25.20 -11.34 26.58
N ASN A 239 -26.13 -12.01 27.26
CA ASN A 239 -26.22 -13.47 27.34
C ASN A 239 -27.45 -14.03 26.61
N PHE A 240 -28.21 -13.21 25.88
CA PHE A 240 -29.38 -13.68 25.13
C PHE A 240 -28.93 -14.41 23.86
N SER A 241 -29.21 -15.71 23.78
CA SER A 241 -28.80 -16.56 22.67
C SER A 241 -29.95 -16.83 21.68
N LEU A 242 -29.60 -17.24 20.46
CA LEU A 242 -30.59 -17.58 19.42
C LEU A 242 -31.50 -18.75 19.83
N SER A 243 -31.00 -19.62 20.72
CA SER A 243 -31.74 -20.73 21.30
C SER A 243 -32.83 -20.27 22.26
N ASP A 244 -32.59 -19.19 23.01
CA ASP A 244 -33.57 -18.58 23.92
C ASP A 244 -34.71 -17.95 23.13
N LEU A 245 -34.39 -17.25 22.03
CA LEU A 245 -35.38 -16.66 21.12
C LEU A 245 -36.26 -17.73 20.45
N SER A 246 -35.67 -18.85 20.03
CA SER A 246 -36.43 -19.97 19.45
C SER A 246 -37.38 -20.63 20.44
N SER A 247 -37.02 -20.67 21.72
CA SER A 247 -37.87 -21.22 22.79
C SER A 247 -39.08 -20.31 23.09
N LEU A 248 -38.87 -18.99 23.08
CA LEU A 248 -39.91 -17.98 23.32
C LEU A 248 -40.96 -17.91 22.20
N ILE A 249 -40.54 -18.15 20.95
CA ILE A 249 -41.41 -18.02 19.77
C ILE A 249 -42.13 -19.35 19.46
N ASN A 250 -41.81 -20.43 20.18
CA ASN A 250 -42.43 -21.76 20.04
C ASN A 250 -42.53 -22.21 18.56
N SER A 251 -41.47 -21.96 17.80
CA SER A 251 -41.36 -22.21 16.36
C SER A 251 -40.08 -22.98 16.07
N ASN A 252 -40.15 -23.90 15.11
CA ASN A 252 -39.02 -24.74 14.72
C ASN A 252 -37.91 -23.87 14.09
N VAL A 253 -36.69 -24.02 14.61
CA VAL A 253 -35.44 -23.26 14.36
C VAL A 253 -35.18 -22.95 12.87
N ILE A 254 -35.72 -23.77 11.95
CA ILE A 254 -35.57 -23.64 10.50
C ILE A 254 -36.12 -22.31 9.95
N TYR A 255 -37.18 -21.75 10.55
CA TYR A 255 -37.85 -20.57 10.01
C TYR A 255 -37.13 -19.23 10.30
N ILE A 256 -36.21 -19.21 11.28
CA ILE A 256 -35.47 -18.00 11.64
C ILE A 256 -34.33 -17.73 10.66
N TYR A 257 -33.84 -18.76 9.96
CA TYR A 257 -32.72 -18.64 9.00
C TYR A 257 -33.06 -17.95 7.68
N GLN A 258 -34.35 -17.74 7.36
CA GLN A 258 -34.78 -17.22 6.05
C GLN A 258 -34.97 -15.69 6.00
N GLN A 259 -34.67 -14.96 7.08
CA GLN A 259 -34.80 -13.49 7.14
C GLN A 259 -33.50 -12.71 7.38
N GLN A 260 -32.33 -13.37 7.38
CA GLN A 260 -31.04 -12.70 7.21
C GLN A 260 -30.66 -12.63 5.74
#